data_AF-A0A935EMF5-F1
#
_entry.id   AF-A0A935EMF5-F1
#
_cell.length_a   1.000
_cell.length_b   1.000
_cell.length_c   1.000
_cell.angle_alpha   90.00
_cell.angle_beta   90.00
_cell.angle_gamma   90.00
#
_symmetry.space_group_name_H-M   'P 1'
#
loop_
_entity.id
_entity.type
_entity.pdbx_description
1 polymer ?
#
loop_
_entity_poly.entity_id
_entity_poly.type
_entity_poly.pdbx_seq_one_letter_code
_entity_poly.pdbx_strand_id
1 'polypeptide(L)'
;MNTAIDPLKLARSPTSRGRRWDHLELLERIDASGSISAAANAMGMSYKAAWQAVEAMNNLSEEALVERQPGGKHGGGTSLTQYGRRVVAAYRRLEKERERVLANLGRIMDDFDQYYRMIRRFDMQTSARNQFLGKVKSVKTGAVNAEVILDIGGGDSLAAIITNDSVEHLALEPGMEAYALVKAPWVILTTDDSLKTSARNRLCGTVVRCQEGAVNGEVILELAGGKTVAAIITNDSIESLGLKVGVRACALIKASHIILAVAA
;
A
#
# COMPACT_ATOMS: atom_id res chain seq x y z
N MET A 1 -30.95 -7.98 -19.07
CA MET A 1 -31.16 -6.71 -18.36
C MET A 1 -29.82 -6.25 -17.85
N ASN A 2 -29.22 -5.30 -18.58
CA ASN A 2 -27.83 -4.91 -18.46
C ASN A 2 -27.72 -3.82 -17.38
N THR A 3 -27.26 -4.17 -16.19
CA THR A 3 -26.90 -3.18 -15.17
C THR A 3 -25.62 -2.49 -15.60
N ALA A 4 -25.76 -1.38 -16.32
CA ALA A 4 -24.66 -0.47 -16.62
C ALA A 4 -24.02 -0.03 -15.29
N ILE A 5 -22.75 -0.39 -15.10
CA ILE A 5 -21.95 0.05 -13.96
C ILE A 5 -21.58 1.50 -14.25
N ASP A 6 -22.00 2.40 -13.36
CA ASP A 6 -21.78 3.83 -13.45
C ASP A 6 -20.26 4.16 -13.39
N PRO A 7 -19.67 4.75 -14.44
CA PRO A 7 -18.25 5.15 -14.46
C PRO A 7 -17.92 6.21 -13.39
N LEU A 8 -18.92 6.91 -12.82
CA LEU A 8 -18.71 7.87 -11.73
C LEU A 8 -18.39 7.22 -10.37
N LYS A 9 -18.63 5.91 -10.19
CA LYS A 9 -18.21 5.20 -8.96
C LYS A 9 -16.70 4.97 -8.86
N LEU A 10 -15.95 5.12 -9.95
CA LEU A 10 -14.49 5.00 -9.94
C LEU A 10 -13.77 6.32 -9.62
N ALA A 11 -14.39 7.48 -9.89
CA ALA A 11 -13.80 8.78 -9.60
C ALA A 11 -14.11 9.26 -8.17
N ARG A 12 -15.21 8.80 -7.57
CA ARG A 12 -15.56 9.06 -6.17
C ARG A 12 -15.59 7.75 -5.41
N SER A 13 -14.69 7.61 -4.44
CA SER A 13 -14.85 6.60 -3.38
C SER A 13 -16.29 6.69 -2.84
N PRO A 14 -17.11 5.64 -3.00
CA PRO A 14 -18.47 5.66 -2.51
C PRO A 14 -18.43 5.83 -1.00
N THR A 15 -19.13 6.87 -0.54
CA THR A 15 -19.48 7.08 0.86
C THR A 15 -20.22 5.86 1.39
N SER A 16 -19.51 4.95 2.06
CA SER A 16 -19.98 4.24 3.26
C SER A 16 -18.87 3.33 3.81
N ARG A 17 -18.43 3.66 5.03
CA ARG A 17 -17.73 2.84 6.05
C ARG A 17 -16.27 2.40 5.87
N GLY A 18 -15.66 2.51 4.68
CA GLY A 18 -14.22 2.25 4.46
C GLY A 18 -13.52 3.34 3.64
N ARG A 19 -13.63 4.61 4.04
CA ARG A 19 -13.23 5.74 3.19
C ARG A 19 -11.74 6.07 3.37
N ARG A 20 -10.90 5.81 2.36
CA ARG A 20 -9.59 6.47 2.24
C ARG A 20 -9.82 7.97 2.23
N TRP A 21 -9.22 8.69 3.17
CA TRP A 21 -9.41 10.13 3.25
C TRP A 21 -8.77 10.82 2.05
N ASP A 22 -9.54 11.68 1.39
CA ASP A 22 -9.02 12.51 0.31
C ASP A 22 -8.19 13.65 0.91
N HIS A 23 -6.87 13.57 0.72
CA HIS A 23 -5.91 14.58 1.15
C HIS A 23 -6.26 15.98 0.61
N LEU A 24 -6.81 16.06 -0.60
CA LEU A 24 -7.24 17.32 -1.19
C LEU A 24 -8.46 17.89 -0.48
N GLU A 25 -9.47 17.06 -0.20
CA GLU A 25 -10.64 17.45 0.58
C GLU A 25 -10.24 17.94 1.98
N LEU A 26 -9.24 17.32 2.61
CA LEU A 26 -8.69 17.76 3.88
C LEU A 26 -8.09 19.18 3.79
N LEU A 27 -7.24 19.43 2.79
CA LEU A 27 -6.62 20.75 2.57
C LEU A 27 -7.67 21.83 2.32
N GLU A 28 -8.68 21.55 1.49
CA GLU A 28 -9.78 22.49 1.22
C GLU A 28 -10.61 22.82 2.46
N ARG A 29 -10.91 21.80 3.27
CA ARG A 29 -11.65 22.01 4.53
C ARG A 29 -10.83 22.77 5.56
N ILE A 30 -9.51 22.57 5.61
CA ILE A 30 -8.62 23.38 6.44
C ILE A 30 -8.63 24.83 5.99
N ASP A 31 -8.51 25.12 4.69
CA ASP A 31 -8.53 26.50 4.18
C ASP A 31 -9.86 27.20 4.44
N ALA A 32 -10.99 26.48 4.29
CA ALA A 32 -12.32 27.03 4.51
C ALA A 32 -12.63 27.30 6.00
N SER A 33 -12.13 26.44 6.91
CA SER A 33 -12.46 26.52 8.34
C SER A 33 -11.39 27.19 9.20
N GLY A 34 -10.16 27.34 8.69
CA GLY A 34 -9.01 27.80 9.46
C GLY A 34 -8.58 26.85 10.58
N SER A 35 -9.06 25.59 10.57
CA SER A 35 -8.89 24.65 11.69
C SER A 35 -8.81 23.19 11.24
N ILE A 36 -7.72 22.51 11.62
CA ILE A 36 -7.58 21.06 11.40
C ILE A 36 -8.65 20.29 12.15
N SER A 37 -8.99 20.69 13.38
CA SER A 37 -10.00 20.00 14.17
C SER A 37 -11.38 20.08 13.52
N ALA A 38 -11.74 21.24 12.95
CA ALA A 38 -13.01 21.40 12.25
C ALA A 38 -13.03 20.57 10.95
N ALA A 39 -11.94 20.60 10.18
CA ALA A 39 -11.79 19.79 8.97
C ALA A 39 -11.88 18.28 9.27
N ALA A 40 -11.18 17.83 10.32
CA ALA A 40 -11.16 16.43 10.74
C ALA A 40 -12.56 15.92 11.13
N ASN A 41 -13.26 16.67 11.97
CA ASN A 41 -14.63 16.35 12.36
C ASN A 41 -15.57 16.25 11.16
N ALA A 42 -15.46 17.18 10.20
CA ALA A 42 -16.29 17.19 9.01
C ALA A 42 -16.02 15.99 8.06
N MET A 43 -14.83 15.40 8.14
CA MET A 43 -14.44 14.22 7.35
C MET A 43 -14.60 12.90 8.12
N GLY A 44 -15.05 12.93 9.38
CA GLY A 44 -15.16 11.74 10.22
C GLY A 44 -13.80 11.11 10.57
N MET A 45 -12.71 11.90 10.55
CA MET A 45 -11.36 11.48 10.95
C MET A 45 -11.05 11.94 12.36
N SER A 46 -10.20 11.20 13.06
CA SER A 46 -9.63 11.66 14.31
C SER A 46 -8.72 12.88 14.07
N TYR A 47 -8.65 13.79 15.04
CA TYR A 47 -7.73 14.92 14.96
C TYR A 47 -6.27 14.48 14.74
N LYS A 48 -5.86 13.38 15.40
CA LYS A 48 -4.52 12.80 15.24
C LYS A 48 -4.27 12.35 13.80
N ALA A 49 -5.24 11.67 13.17
CA ALA A 49 -5.12 11.21 11.80
C ALA A 49 -5.04 12.39 10.80
N ALA A 50 -5.85 13.43 11.01
CA ALA A 50 -5.78 14.65 10.19
C ALA A 50 -4.41 15.35 10.33
N TRP A 51 -3.88 15.43 11.55
CA TRP A 51 -2.57 16.00 11.80
C TRP A 51 -1.43 15.21 11.13
N GLN A 52 -1.43 13.88 11.27
CA GLN A 52 -0.46 13.00 10.61
C GLN A 52 -0.55 13.10 9.08
N ALA A 53 -1.75 13.22 8.52
CA ALA A 53 -1.94 13.41 7.07
C ALA A 53 -1.32 14.73 6.60
N VAL A 54 -1.53 15.83 7.33
CA VAL A 54 -0.91 17.13 7.03
C VAL A 54 0.61 17.06 7.12
N GLU A 55 1.15 16.43 8.16
CA GLU A 55 2.59 16.26 8.34
C GLU A 55 3.21 15.41 7.22
N ALA A 56 2.56 14.32 6.85
CA ALA A 56 2.97 13.48 5.73
C ALA A 56 2.99 14.27 4.40
N MET A 57 1.95 15.06 4.13
CA MET A 57 1.92 15.90 2.93
C MET A 57 3.00 16.97 2.92
N ASN A 58 3.25 17.64 4.06
CA ASN A 58 4.32 18.62 4.18
C ASN A 58 5.70 17.97 3.97
N ASN A 59 5.94 16.79 4.53
CA ASN A 59 7.21 16.06 4.36
C ASN A 59 7.46 15.60 2.91
N LEU A 60 6.39 15.41 2.13
CA LEU A 60 6.46 15.06 0.71
C LEU A 60 6.53 16.27 -0.22
N SER A 61 6.34 17.48 0.30
CA SER A 61 6.27 18.72 -0.50
C SER A 61 7.58 19.52 -0.40
N GLU A 62 7.93 20.23 -1.48
CA GLU A 62 9.11 21.12 -1.49
C GLU A 62 8.94 22.29 -0.52
N GLU A 63 7.72 22.78 -0.37
CA GLU A 63 7.31 23.81 0.58
C GLU A 63 6.13 23.30 1.41
N ALA A 64 6.01 23.75 2.66
CA ALA A 64 4.88 23.38 3.52
C ALA A 64 3.55 23.77 2.84
N LEU A 65 2.61 22.84 2.75
CA LEU A 65 1.26 23.10 2.23
C LEU A 65 0.40 23.80 3.28
N VAL A 66 0.61 23.45 4.55
CA VAL A 66 -0.17 23.94 5.69
C VAL A 66 0.77 24.49 6.75
N GLU A 67 0.44 25.66 7.29
CA GLU A 67 1.17 26.31 8.37
C GLU A 67 0.29 26.58 9.60
N ARG A 68 0.92 26.61 10.77
CA ARG A 68 0.26 27.03 12.02
C ARG A 68 0.44 28.53 12.20
N GLN A 69 -0.64 29.22 12.51
CA GLN A 69 -0.57 30.60 12.96
C GLN A 69 -0.33 30.63 14.48
N PRO A 70 0.67 31.39 14.98
CA PRO A 70 0.92 31.51 16.41
C PRO A 70 -0.33 32.01 17.14
N GLY A 71 -0.75 31.30 18.19
CA GLY A 71 -1.99 31.57 18.91
C GLY A 71 -1.86 32.69 19.94
N GLY A 72 -2.75 33.69 19.86
CA GLY A 72 -3.08 34.59 20.97
C GLY A 72 -4.16 34.00 21.89
N LYS A 73 -4.80 34.84 22.72
CA LYS A 73 -5.80 34.48 23.76
C LYS A 73 -7.00 33.62 23.30
N HIS A 74 -7.21 33.42 21.99
CA HIS A 74 -8.31 32.63 21.42
C HIS A 74 -7.87 31.40 20.61
N GLY A 75 -6.60 30.99 20.71
CA GLY A 75 -6.07 29.77 20.06
C GLY A 75 -5.37 30.04 18.73
N GLY A 76 -4.40 29.19 18.40
CA GLY A 76 -3.66 29.24 17.13
C GLY A 76 -4.47 28.64 15.99
N GLY A 77 -4.53 29.35 14.86
CA GLY A 77 -5.21 28.90 13.65
C GLY A 77 -4.34 27.98 12.79
N THR A 78 -4.94 27.35 11.80
CA THR A 78 -4.22 26.64 10.74
C THR A 78 -4.70 27.16 9.39
N SER A 79 -3.77 27.49 8.49
CA SER A 79 -4.10 27.93 7.14
C SER A 79 -3.24 27.22 6.11
N LEU A 80 -3.76 27.10 4.89
CA LEU A 80 -2.90 26.76 3.76
C LEU A 80 -1.90 27.90 3.52
N THR A 81 -0.68 27.54 3.16
CA THR A 81 0.28 28.50 2.60
C THR A 81 -0.17 28.92 1.20
N GLN A 82 0.45 29.97 0.65
CA GLN A 82 0.21 30.35 -0.74
C GLN A 82 0.54 29.21 -1.71
N TYR A 83 1.62 28.46 -1.43
CA TYR A 83 2.00 27.27 -2.18
C TYR A 83 0.91 26.18 -2.06
N GLY A 84 0.45 25.88 -0.84
CA GLY A 84 -0.63 24.93 -0.59
C GLY A 84 -1.90 25.22 -1.39
N ARG A 85 -2.35 26.48 -1.42
CA ARG A 85 -3.51 26.89 -2.23
C ARG A 85 -3.30 26.68 -3.73
N ARG A 86 -2.10 26.97 -4.25
CA ARG A 86 -1.77 26.74 -5.66
C ARG A 86 -1.77 25.25 -6.00
N VAL A 87 -1.23 24.41 -5.12
CA VAL A 87 -1.23 22.95 -5.27
C VAL A 87 -2.67 22.42 -5.32
N VAL A 88 -3.51 22.83 -4.37
CA VAL A 88 -4.94 22.44 -4.34
C VAL A 88 -5.65 22.83 -5.64
N ALA A 89 -5.47 24.08 -6.09
CA ALA A 89 -6.10 24.57 -7.33
C ALA A 89 -5.61 23.81 -8.58
N ALA A 90 -4.30 23.55 -8.68
CA ALA A 90 -3.73 22.79 -9.78
C ALA A 90 -4.25 21.34 -9.81
N TYR A 91 -4.31 20.69 -8.65
CA TYR A 91 -4.77 19.31 -8.54
C TYR A 91 -6.26 19.17 -8.89
N ARG A 92 -7.13 20.08 -8.42
CA ARG A 92 -8.55 20.10 -8.82
C ARG A 92 -8.75 20.24 -10.32
N ARG A 93 -7.91 21.04 -10.98
CA ARG A 93 -7.95 21.18 -12.44
C ARG A 93 -7.54 19.88 -13.13
N LEU A 94 -6.49 19.22 -12.63
CA LEU A 94 -6.03 17.93 -13.15
C LEU A 94 -7.09 16.84 -13.00
N GLU A 95 -7.73 16.72 -11.84
CA GLU A 95 -8.80 15.74 -11.60
C GLU A 95 -9.93 15.89 -12.61
N LYS A 96 -10.38 17.13 -12.83
CA LYS A 96 -11.46 17.43 -13.76
C LYS A 96 -11.14 17.01 -15.20
N GLU A 97 -9.91 17.24 -15.66
CA GLU A 97 -9.51 16.79 -17.00
C GLU A 97 -9.31 15.27 -17.05
N ARG A 98 -8.77 14.65 -16.00
CA ARG A 98 -8.64 13.19 -15.91
C ARG A 98 -10.00 12.49 -16.01
N GLU A 99 -11.00 12.98 -15.27
CA GLU A 99 -12.36 12.44 -15.30
C GLU A 99 -12.95 12.48 -16.73
N ARG A 100 -12.77 13.59 -17.44
CA ARG A 100 -13.24 13.74 -18.82
C ARG A 100 -12.58 12.75 -19.77
N VAL A 101 -11.25 12.60 -19.67
CA VAL A 101 -10.48 11.70 -20.52
C VAL A 101 -10.90 10.25 -20.26
N LEU A 102 -10.95 9.82 -18.99
CA LEU A 102 -11.34 8.45 -18.64
C LEU A 102 -12.79 8.14 -19.07
N ALA A 103 -13.72 9.07 -18.85
CA ALA A 103 -15.11 8.90 -19.28
C ALA A 103 -15.23 8.78 -20.81
N ASN A 104 -14.40 9.49 -21.57
CA ASN A 104 -14.36 9.35 -23.02
C ASN A 104 -13.74 8.03 -23.46
N LEU A 105 -12.63 7.60 -22.84
CA LEU A 105 -11.97 6.33 -23.19
C LEU A 105 -12.86 5.12 -22.89
N GLY A 106 -13.59 5.12 -21.77
CA GLY A 106 -14.55 4.07 -21.44
C GLY A 106 -15.74 3.96 -22.41
N ARG A 107 -15.99 4.97 -23.26
CA ARG A 107 -16.99 4.90 -24.34
C ARG A 107 -16.43 4.33 -25.63
N ILE A 108 -15.12 4.41 -25.83
CA ILE A 108 -14.45 3.99 -27.06
C ILE A 108 -14.03 2.52 -26.95
N MET A 109 -13.77 2.03 -25.73
CA MET A 109 -13.25 0.69 -25.47
C MET A 109 -13.96 0.07 -24.27
N ASP A 110 -14.70 -1.02 -24.50
CA ASP A 110 -15.51 -1.69 -23.45
C ASP A 110 -14.66 -2.29 -22.32
N ASP A 111 -13.45 -2.79 -22.62
CA ASP A 111 -12.55 -3.44 -21.65
C ASP A 111 -11.50 -2.49 -21.03
N PHE A 112 -11.60 -1.18 -21.32
CA PHE A 112 -10.59 -0.20 -20.88
C PHE A 112 -10.36 -0.22 -19.37
N ASP A 113 -11.39 -0.43 -18.57
CA ASP A 113 -11.28 -0.47 -17.10
C ASP A 113 -10.42 -1.62 -16.59
N GLN A 114 -10.42 -2.77 -17.28
CA GLN A 114 -9.56 -3.89 -16.91
C GLN A 114 -8.10 -3.60 -17.27
N TYR A 115 -7.86 -3.08 -18.47
CA TYR A 115 -6.52 -2.71 -18.92
C TYR A 115 -5.94 -1.55 -18.10
N TYR A 116 -6.73 -0.52 -17.83
CA TYR A 116 -6.31 0.61 -17.02
C TYR A 116 -5.92 0.17 -15.61
N ARG A 117 -6.70 -0.72 -14.98
CA ARG A 117 -6.32 -1.31 -13.69
C ARG A 117 -5.00 -2.04 -13.80
N MET A 118 -4.79 -2.85 -14.84
CA MET A 118 -3.55 -3.59 -15.08
C MET A 118 -2.35 -2.67 -15.28
N ILE A 119 -2.48 -1.63 -16.10
CA ILE A 119 -1.44 -0.62 -16.36
C ILE A 119 -1.02 0.05 -15.05
N ARG A 120 -1.99 0.46 -14.22
CA ARG A 120 -1.68 1.06 -12.92
C ARG A 120 -0.97 0.12 -11.95
N ARG A 121 -1.07 -1.20 -12.13
CA ARG A 121 -0.28 -2.16 -11.35
C ARG A 121 1.20 -2.12 -11.73
N PHE A 122 1.51 -1.80 -12.98
CA PHE A 122 2.88 -1.70 -13.48
C PHE A 122 3.54 -0.36 -13.14
N ASP A 123 2.75 0.70 -12.92
CA ASP A 123 3.28 2.03 -12.60
C ASP A 123 3.96 2.10 -11.21
N MET A 124 3.66 1.15 -10.32
CA MET A 124 4.28 1.13 -8.99
C MET A 124 5.71 0.59 -9.06
N GLN A 125 6.69 1.48 -8.90
CA GLN A 125 8.10 1.12 -8.80
C GLN A 125 8.56 1.18 -7.34
N THR A 126 9.11 0.08 -6.83
CA THR A 126 9.69 0.01 -5.48
C THR A 126 10.98 -0.78 -5.50
N SER A 127 11.85 -0.55 -4.51
CA SER A 127 13.05 -1.38 -4.33
C SER A 127 12.76 -2.77 -3.73
N ALA A 128 11.51 -3.06 -3.35
CA ALA A 128 11.12 -4.38 -2.89
C ALA A 128 11.03 -5.32 -4.10
N ARG A 129 11.86 -6.37 -4.09
CA ARG A 129 11.92 -7.38 -5.15
C ARG A 129 10.72 -8.33 -5.11
N ASN A 130 10.08 -8.44 -3.95
CA ASN A 130 8.88 -9.24 -3.76
C ASN A 130 7.69 -8.30 -3.67
N GLN A 131 6.83 -8.36 -4.69
CA GLN A 131 5.59 -7.59 -4.75
C GLN A 131 4.45 -8.55 -5.07
N PHE A 132 3.60 -8.80 -4.08
CA PHE A 132 2.48 -9.72 -4.24
C PHE A 132 1.17 -8.94 -4.24
N LEU A 133 0.49 -8.92 -5.38
CA LEU A 133 -0.91 -8.51 -5.41
C LEU A 133 -1.76 -9.60 -4.77
N GLY A 134 -2.66 -9.21 -3.89
CA GLY A 134 -3.61 -10.11 -3.26
C GLY A 134 -4.89 -9.43 -2.82
N LYS A 135 -5.83 -10.22 -2.31
CA LYS A 135 -7.08 -9.74 -1.69
C LYS A 135 -7.02 -9.88 -0.19
N VAL A 136 -7.44 -8.85 0.53
CA VAL A 136 -7.54 -8.88 1.99
C VAL A 136 -8.59 -9.91 2.39
N LYS A 137 -8.19 -10.96 3.11
CA LYS A 137 -9.10 -11.97 3.68
C LYS A 137 -9.71 -11.49 4.99
N SER A 138 -8.89 -10.91 5.85
CA SER A 138 -9.31 -10.45 7.17
C SER A 138 -8.41 -9.35 7.69
N VAL A 139 -8.99 -8.46 8.49
CA VAL A 139 -8.29 -7.45 9.28
C VAL A 139 -8.70 -7.64 10.73
N LYS A 140 -7.73 -7.89 11.61
CA LYS A 140 -7.95 -8.07 13.04
C LYS A 140 -7.20 -7.00 13.80
N THR A 141 -7.92 -5.99 14.26
CA THR A 141 -7.38 -4.88 15.05
C THR A 141 -7.11 -5.30 16.49
N GLY A 142 -5.91 -5.02 16.98
CA GLY A 142 -5.53 -5.11 18.39
C GLY A 142 -5.49 -3.72 19.04
N ALA A 143 -4.87 -3.62 20.22
CA ALA A 143 -4.78 -2.35 20.96
C ALA A 143 -3.96 -1.26 20.25
N VAL A 144 -2.93 -1.68 19.49
CA VAL A 144 -1.99 -0.75 18.80
C VAL A 144 -1.80 -1.12 17.33
N ASN A 145 -1.67 -2.43 17.07
CA ASN A 145 -1.44 -2.97 15.75
C ASN A 145 -2.60 -3.85 15.31
N ALA A 146 -2.74 -4.02 14.01
CA ALA A 146 -3.65 -4.94 13.38
C ALA A 146 -2.88 -6.04 12.63
N GLU A 147 -3.46 -7.23 12.61
CA GLU A 147 -3.05 -8.30 11.71
C GLU A 147 -3.94 -8.26 10.45
N VAL A 148 -3.30 -8.21 9.28
CA VAL A 148 -3.96 -8.26 7.98
C VAL A 148 -3.54 -9.53 7.28
N ILE A 149 -4.51 -10.37 6.88
CA ILE A 149 -4.25 -11.57 6.08
C ILE A 149 -4.58 -11.26 4.62
N LEU A 150 -3.60 -11.44 3.75
CA LEU A 150 -3.70 -11.22 2.31
C LEU A 150 -3.64 -12.55 1.57
N ASP A 151 -4.65 -12.87 0.77
CA ASP A 151 -4.62 -13.98 -0.18
C ASP A 151 -3.87 -13.56 -1.43
N ILE A 152 -2.73 -14.18 -1.68
CA ILE A 152 -1.92 -13.90 -2.86
C ILE A 152 -2.18 -14.90 -4.00
N GLY A 153 -3.13 -15.82 -3.85
CA GLY A 153 -3.46 -16.85 -4.83
C GLY A 153 -2.53 -18.06 -4.80
N GLY A 154 -2.89 -19.11 -5.55
CA GLY A 154 -2.12 -20.37 -5.57
C GLY A 154 -2.17 -21.17 -4.26
N GLY A 155 -3.11 -20.85 -3.37
CA GLY A 155 -3.21 -21.44 -2.03
C GLY A 155 -2.39 -20.71 -0.96
N ASP A 156 -1.55 -19.75 -1.35
CA ASP A 156 -0.69 -19.01 -0.44
C ASP A 156 -1.40 -17.79 0.18
N SER A 157 -1.01 -17.43 1.39
CA SER A 157 -1.47 -16.22 2.06
C SER A 157 -0.36 -15.60 2.92
N LEU A 158 -0.39 -14.28 3.05
CA LEU A 158 0.56 -13.50 3.83
C LEU A 158 -0.15 -12.79 4.98
N ALA A 159 0.37 -12.97 6.18
CA ALA A 159 0.05 -12.17 7.36
C ALA A 159 1.01 -10.98 7.48
N ALA A 160 0.46 -9.78 7.51
CA ALA A 160 1.17 -8.54 7.80
C ALA A 160 0.72 -7.97 9.15
N ILE A 161 1.66 -7.43 9.92
CA ILE A 161 1.36 -6.67 11.14
C ILE A 161 1.67 -5.20 10.87
N ILE A 162 0.64 -4.36 10.89
CA ILE A 162 0.73 -2.91 10.66
C ILE A 162 0.02 -2.15 11.78
N THR A 163 0.25 -0.84 11.87
CA THR A 163 -0.44 -0.01 12.88
C THR A 163 -1.93 0.11 12.56
N ASN A 164 -2.76 0.32 13.58
CA ASN A 164 -4.18 0.64 13.37
C ASN A 164 -4.33 1.90 12.49
N ASP A 165 -3.49 2.93 12.71
CA ASP A 165 -3.43 4.14 11.88
C ASP A 165 -3.21 3.79 10.38
N SER A 166 -2.40 2.77 10.06
CA SER A 166 -2.16 2.35 8.68
C SER A 166 -3.36 1.62 8.09
N VAL A 167 -4.08 0.80 8.88
CA VAL A 167 -5.33 0.15 8.43
C VAL A 167 -6.36 1.21 8.06
N GLU A 168 -6.55 2.22 8.91
CA GLU A 168 -7.48 3.32 8.68
C GLU A 168 -7.07 4.13 7.45
N HIS A 169 -5.80 4.53 7.36
CA HIS A 169 -5.31 5.35 6.25
C HIS A 169 -5.42 4.64 4.90
N LEU A 170 -5.06 3.34 4.85
CA LEU A 170 -5.18 2.53 3.64
C LEU A 170 -6.61 2.04 3.40
N ALA A 171 -7.52 2.31 4.36
CA ALA A 171 -8.89 1.85 4.41
C ALA A 171 -9.04 0.35 4.15
N LEU A 172 -8.17 -0.47 4.76
CA LEU A 172 -8.13 -1.91 4.49
C LEU A 172 -9.35 -2.64 5.07
N GLU A 173 -10.09 -3.32 4.19
CA GLU A 173 -11.24 -4.15 4.54
C GLU A 173 -11.21 -5.49 3.79
N PRO A 174 -11.87 -6.55 4.32
CA PRO A 174 -12.01 -7.81 3.61
C PRO A 174 -12.58 -7.64 2.19
N GLY A 175 -11.94 -8.28 1.21
CA GLY A 175 -12.29 -8.22 -0.21
C GLY A 175 -11.49 -7.19 -1.02
N MET A 176 -10.84 -6.23 -0.38
CA MET A 176 -10.04 -5.21 -1.08
C MET A 176 -8.75 -5.77 -1.66
N GLU A 177 -8.34 -5.24 -2.81
CA GLU A 177 -7.02 -5.54 -3.40
C GLU A 177 -5.94 -4.70 -2.72
N ALA A 178 -4.83 -5.35 -2.36
CA ALA A 178 -3.64 -4.70 -1.81
C ALA A 178 -2.37 -5.41 -2.29
N TYR A 179 -1.25 -4.69 -2.23
CA TYR A 179 0.09 -5.20 -2.49
C TYR A 179 0.81 -5.47 -1.19
N ALA A 180 1.40 -6.65 -1.05
CA ALA A 180 2.40 -6.95 -0.04
C ALA A 180 3.79 -6.77 -0.63
N LEU A 181 4.56 -5.84 -0.06
CA LEU A 181 5.92 -5.52 -0.45
C LEU A 181 6.89 -6.10 0.59
N VAL A 182 7.84 -6.91 0.14
CA VAL A 182 8.87 -7.49 0.99
C VAL A 182 10.24 -7.31 0.36
N LYS A 183 11.17 -6.71 1.11
CA LYS A 183 12.56 -6.60 0.66
C LYS A 183 13.21 -7.98 0.64
N ALA A 184 13.96 -8.31 -0.42
CA ALA A 184 14.66 -9.59 -0.52
C ALA A 184 15.58 -9.95 0.66
N PRO A 185 16.34 -9.03 1.29
CA PRO A 185 17.16 -9.36 2.47
C PRO A 185 16.34 -9.61 3.75
N TRP A 186 15.01 -9.43 3.73
CA TRP A 186 14.13 -9.80 4.85
C TRP A 186 13.56 -11.21 4.73
N VAL A 187 13.83 -11.89 3.62
CA VAL A 187 13.40 -13.27 3.36
C VAL A 187 14.49 -14.21 3.83
N ILE A 188 14.15 -15.09 4.78
CA ILE A 188 15.04 -16.15 5.24
C ILE A 188 14.66 -17.44 4.52
N LEU A 189 15.63 -18.23 4.08
CA LEU A 189 15.38 -19.52 3.44
C LEU A 189 15.65 -20.68 4.41
N THR A 190 14.87 -21.75 4.28
CA THR A 190 15.10 -23.04 4.94
C THR A 190 14.80 -24.17 3.96
N THR A 191 15.58 -25.24 4.03
CA THR A 191 15.29 -26.52 3.36
C THR A 191 14.62 -27.52 4.31
N ASP A 192 14.50 -27.19 5.59
CA ASP A 192 13.77 -27.97 6.59
C ASP A 192 12.32 -27.46 6.73
N ASP A 193 11.38 -28.33 6.36
CA ASP A 193 9.93 -28.11 6.45
C ASP A 193 9.43 -28.18 7.91
N SER A 194 10.16 -28.84 8.81
CA SER A 194 9.77 -29.04 10.21
C SER A 194 10.17 -27.89 11.14
N LEU A 195 11.03 -26.97 10.66
CA LEU A 195 11.58 -25.88 11.46
C LEU A 195 10.49 -24.97 12.02
N LYS A 196 10.36 -24.91 13.35
CA LYS A 196 9.45 -23.98 14.03
C LYS A 196 10.14 -22.64 14.26
N THR A 197 9.55 -21.56 13.75
CA THR A 197 10.08 -20.20 13.91
C THR A 197 8.96 -19.23 14.27
N SER A 198 9.33 -18.03 14.69
CA SER A 198 8.38 -16.92 14.91
C SER A 198 8.07 -16.14 13.63
N ALA A 199 8.57 -16.57 12.46
CA ALA A 199 8.15 -16.03 11.17
C ALA A 199 6.76 -16.56 10.88
N ARG A 200 5.80 -15.65 10.72
CA ARG A 200 4.39 -16.04 10.55
C ARG A 200 4.09 -16.53 9.14
N ASN A 201 4.87 -16.07 8.17
CA ASN A 201 4.70 -16.40 6.76
C ASN A 201 5.71 -17.46 6.35
N ARG A 202 5.20 -18.49 5.65
CA ARG A 202 5.99 -19.54 5.04
C ARG A 202 5.47 -19.76 3.63
N LEU A 203 6.30 -19.49 2.64
CA LEU A 203 6.00 -19.71 1.22
C LEU A 203 6.98 -20.76 0.69
N CYS A 204 6.49 -21.92 0.28
CA CYS A 204 7.33 -23.03 -0.12
C CYS A 204 7.28 -23.25 -1.63
N GLY A 205 8.44 -23.56 -2.20
CA GLY A 205 8.60 -23.68 -3.64
C GLY A 205 9.88 -24.40 -4.02
N THR A 206 10.25 -24.25 -5.27
CA THR A 206 11.48 -24.84 -5.83
C THR A 206 12.41 -23.72 -6.25
N VAL A 207 13.70 -23.85 -5.97
CA VAL A 207 14.72 -22.91 -6.44
C VAL A 207 14.78 -22.99 -7.97
N VAL A 208 14.52 -21.87 -8.63
CA VAL A 208 14.61 -21.74 -10.10
C VAL A 208 15.82 -20.93 -10.54
N ARG A 209 16.36 -20.09 -9.64
CA ARG A 209 17.61 -19.37 -9.85
C ARG A 209 18.37 -19.26 -8.54
N CYS A 210 19.68 -19.47 -8.60
CA CYS A 210 20.60 -19.23 -7.50
C CYS A 210 21.86 -18.61 -8.12
N GLN A 211 22.17 -17.37 -7.75
CA GLN A 211 23.31 -16.63 -8.28
C GLN A 211 24.11 -16.07 -7.12
N GLU A 212 25.31 -16.60 -6.93
CA GLU A 212 26.27 -16.05 -5.97
C GLU A 212 26.90 -14.77 -6.51
N GLY A 213 27.06 -13.80 -5.62
CA GLY A 213 27.84 -12.58 -5.83
C GLY A 213 29.14 -12.62 -5.03
N ALA A 214 29.79 -11.47 -4.90
CA ALA A 214 31.07 -11.37 -4.20
C ALA A 214 30.99 -11.65 -2.67
N VAL A 215 29.82 -11.41 -2.06
CA VAL A 215 29.61 -11.54 -0.60
C VAL A 215 28.28 -12.24 -0.27
N ASN A 216 27.25 -11.95 -1.06
CA ASN A 216 25.92 -12.54 -0.94
C ASN A 216 25.42 -13.00 -2.30
N GLY A 217 24.40 -13.84 -2.29
CA GLY A 217 23.76 -14.34 -3.50
C GLY A 217 22.26 -14.06 -3.51
N GLU A 218 21.71 -14.09 -4.72
CA GLU A 218 20.28 -14.01 -4.98
C GLU A 218 19.72 -15.41 -5.24
N VAL A 219 18.69 -15.77 -4.51
CA VAL A 219 17.95 -17.02 -4.69
C VAL A 219 16.50 -16.70 -5.03
N ILE A 220 16.00 -17.29 -6.11
CA ILE A 220 14.62 -17.17 -6.56
C ILE A 220 13.92 -18.51 -6.40
N LEU A 221 12.84 -18.52 -5.62
CA LEU A 221 11.93 -19.65 -5.50
C LEU A 221 10.73 -19.44 -6.41
N GLU A 222 10.32 -20.47 -7.13
CA GLU A 222 9.02 -20.55 -7.79
C GLU A 222 8.02 -21.26 -6.87
N LEU A 223 6.91 -20.59 -6.58
CA LEU A 223 5.80 -21.10 -5.77
C LEU A 223 4.80 -21.86 -6.65
N ALA A 224 3.98 -22.71 -6.04
CA ALA A 224 2.98 -23.51 -6.76
C ALA A 224 1.98 -22.66 -7.59
N GLY A 225 1.71 -21.42 -7.16
CA GLY A 225 0.85 -20.48 -7.88
C GLY A 225 1.53 -19.74 -9.06
N GLY A 226 2.73 -20.14 -9.48
CA GLY A 226 3.50 -19.49 -10.55
C GLY A 226 4.12 -18.14 -10.18
N LYS A 227 4.01 -17.73 -8.91
CA LYS A 227 4.68 -16.55 -8.38
C LYS A 227 6.09 -16.89 -7.96
N THR A 228 6.96 -15.89 -7.89
CA THR A 228 8.34 -16.06 -7.43
C THR A 228 8.62 -15.30 -6.14
N VAL A 229 9.52 -15.83 -5.32
CA VAL A 229 10.08 -15.15 -4.14
C VAL A 229 11.57 -14.98 -4.33
N ALA A 230 12.06 -13.75 -4.25
CA ALA A 230 13.47 -13.40 -4.25
C ALA A 230 13.99 -13.21 -2.83
N ALA A 231 15.11 -13.87 -2.51
CA ALA A 231 15.85 -13.72 -1.27
C ALA A 231 17.30 -13.30 -1.56
N ILE A 232 17.85 -12.43 -0.73
CA ILE A 232 19.29 -12.11 -0.72
C ILE A 232 19.85 -12.64 0.59
N ILE A 233 20.73 -13.63 0.49
CA ILE A 233 21.35 -14.34 1.63
C ILE A 233 22.86 -14.45 1.44
N THR A 234 23.61 -14.74 2.50
CA THR A 234 25.07 -14.92 2.39
C THR A 234 25.41 -16.14 1.53
N ASN A 235 26.58 -16.13 0.88
CA ASN A 235 27.06 -17.28 0.12
C ASN A 235 27.20 -18.53 1.03
N ASP A 236 27.68 -18.35 2.27
CA ASP A 236 27.73 -19.41 3.28
C ASP A 236 26.35 -20.04 3.55
N SER A 237 25.27 -19.24 3.52
CA SER A 237 23.90 -19.76 3.68
C SER A 237 23.46 -20.55 2.45
N ILE A 238 23.85 -20.13 1.25
CA ILE A 238 23.57 -20.86 0.00
C ILE A 238 24.23 -22.24 0.05
N GLU A 239 25.53 -22.28 0.39
CA GLU A 239 26.31 -23.51 0.48
C GLU A 239 25.79 -24.44 1.58
N SER A 240 25.63 -23.94 2.81
CA SER A 240 25.20 -24.76 3.96
C SER A 240 23.78 -25.31 3.83
N LEU A 241 22.86 -24.56 3.19
CA LEU A 241 21.50 -25.04 2.90
C LEU A 241 21.46 -25.91 1.62
N GLY A 242 22.55 -26.02 0.87
CA GLY A 242 22.63 -26.77 -0.38
C GLY A 242 21.71 -26.22 -1.48
N LEU A 243 21.49 -24.91 -1.50
CA LEU A 243 20.56 -24.27 -2.43
C LEU A 243 21.13 -24.26 -3.85
N LYS A 244 20.43 -24.93 -4.76
CA LYS A 244 20.71 -24.95 -6.20
C LYS A 244 19.41 -25.16 -6.95
N VAL A 245 19.41 -24.89 -8.25
CA VAL A 245 18.22 -25.07 -9.10
C VAL A 245 17.65 -26.49 -8.93
N GLY A 246 16.34 -26.58 -8.73
CA GLY A 246 15.60 -27.82 -8.49
C GLY A 246 15.45 -28.22 -7.01
N VAL A 247 16.17 -27.57 -6.09
CA VAL A 247 16.02 -27.84 -4.65
C VAL A 247 14.73 -27.23 -4.11
N ARG A 248 13.99 -28.00 -3.32
CA ARG A 248 12.84 -27.50 -2.58
C ARG A 248 13.30 -26.67 -1.38
N ALA A 249 12.73 -25.49 -1.20
CA ALA A 249 12.99 -24.62 -0.06
C ALA A 249 11.75 -23.80 0.29
N CYS A 250 11.72 -23.28 1.52
CA CYS A 250 10.68 -22.38 2.00
C CYS A 250 11.27 -21.02 2.39
N ALA A 251 10.60 -19.96 1.94
CA ALA A 251 10.82 -18.60 2.36
C ALA A 251 10.04 -18.30 3.65
N LEU A 252 10.75 -17.84 4.67
CA LEU A 252 10.22 -17.42 5.96
C LEU A 252 10.26 -15.90 6.05
N ILE A 253 9.12 -15.28 6.34
CA ILE A 253 8.99 -13.81 6.40
C ILE A 253 8.27 -13.42 7.69
N LYS A 254 8.88 -12.51 8.47
CA LYS A 254 8.23 -11.88 9.62
C LYS A 254 7.06 -11.02 9.15
N ALA A 255 5.91 -11.11 9.83
CA ALA A 255 4.74 -10.30 9.48
C ALA A 255 4.99 -8.79 9.57
N SER A 256 5.93 -8.36 10.43
CA SER A 256 6.37 -6.97 10.56
C SER A 256 7.34 -6.50 9.46
N HIS A 257 7.80 -7.39 8.59
CA HIS A 257 8.63 -7.06 7.42
C HIS A 257 7.81 -6.95 6.13
N ILE A 258 6.48 -7.00 6.23
CA ILE A 258 5.58 -6.83 5.09
C ILE A 258 5.00 -5.43 5.16
N ILE A 259 5.27 -4.64 4.12
CA ILE A 259 4.63 -3.33 3.92
C ILE A 259 3.43 -3.55 3.02
N LEU A 260 2.26 -3.03 3.43
CA LEU A 260 1.07 -3.03 2.60
C LEU A 260 0.95 -1.72 1.83
N ALA A 261 0.56 -1.82 0.57
CA ALA A 261 0.24 -0.68 -0.28
C ALA A 261 -1.07 -0.94 -1.03
N VAL A 262 -1.79 0.11 -1.39
CA VAL A 262 -3.00 0.04 -2.21
C VAL A 262 -2.82 0.93 -3.44
N ALA A 263 -3.44 0.58 -4.56
CA ALA A 263 -3.40 1.43 -5.74
C ALA A 263 -4.11 2.76 -5.45
N ALA A 264 -3.46 3.88 -5.78
CA ALA A 264 -3.94 5.22 -5.46
C ALA A 264 -5.18 5.59 -6.26
#